data_AF-A0A0F9F348-F1
#
_entry.id   AF-A0A0F9F348-F1
#
_cell.length_a   1.000
_cell.length_b   1.000
_cell.length_c   1.000
_cell.angle_alpha   90.00
_cell.angle_beta   90.00
_cell.angle_gamma   90.00
#
_symmetry.space_group_name_H-M   'P 1'
#
loop_
_entity.id
_entity.type
_entity.pdbx_description
1 polymer ?
#
loop_
_entity_poly.entity_id
_entity_poly.type
_entity_poly.pdbx_seq_one_letter_code
_entity_poly.pdbx_strand_id
1 'polypeptide(L)'
;MEWPLVIEVPLEVVSGNKFLRGSDFRRLGAYKSLREQWCWGITIKLGAPKLHRLQKWVRENRPKMRVQFTCGRRRRIEQDNLDAGLKPVRDCLVMPKKSHPSGLGLIVDDSEKWLVEAPPKQELVGKGMRGWTRIEISPVEEEK
;
A
#
# COMPACT_ATOMS: atom_id res chain seq x y z
N MET A 1 -6.27 -10.06 17.02
CA MET A 1 -6.47 -9.62 15.62
C MET A 1 -6.27 -10.84 14.75
N GLU A 2 -7.09 -11.00 13.73
CA GLU A 2 -6.92 -12.10 12.76
C GLU A 2 -5.93 -11.66 11.68
N TRP A 3 -4.97 -12.54 11.41
CA TRP A 3 -3.96 -12.37 10.37
C TRP A 3 -4.14 -13.47 9.31
N PRO A 4 -3.85 -13.21 8.02
CA PRO A 4 -3.41 -11.93 7.47
C PRO A 4 -4.54 -10.90 7.40
N LEU A 5 -4.18 -9.62 7.54
CA LEU A 5 -5.08 -8.51 7.29
C LEU A 5 -5.16 -8.27 5.78
N VAL A 6 -6.35 -8.47 5.22
CA VAL A 6 -6.60 -8.25 3.78
C VAL A 6 -7.39 -6.96 3.59
N ILE A 7 -6.87 -6.07 2.73
CA ILE A 7 -7.47 -4.77 2.40
C ILE A 7 -7.61 -4.68 0.90
N GLU A 8 -8.84 -4.67 0.40
CA GLU A 8 -9.11 -4.49 -1.03
C GLU A 8 -9.63 -3.09 -1.31
N VAL A 9 -8.86 -2.32 -2.07
CA VAL A 9 -9.18 -0.96 -2.48
C VAL A 9 -9.61 -1.00 -3.96
N PRO A 10 -10.78 -0.44 -4.32
CA PRO A 10 -11.27 -0.40 -5.70
C PRO A 10 -10.58 0.69 -6.52
N LEU A 11 -9.25 0.73 -6.45
CA LEU A 11 -8.37 1.67 -7.12
C LEU A 11 -7.26 0.89 -7.83
N GLU A 12 -7.07 1.19 -9.11
CA GLU A 12 -5.96 0.63 -9.89
C GLU A 12 -4.68 1.41 -9.59
N VAL A 13 -3.60 0.71 -9.27
CA VAL A 13 -2.27 1.31 -9.12
C VAL A 13 -1.85 2.01 -10.40
N VAL A 14 -1.24 3.19 -10.32
CA VAL A 14 -0.76 3.90 -11.51
C VAL A 14 0.49 3.20 -12.05
N SER A 15 0.79 3.26 -13.35
CA SER A 15 2.09 2.75 -13.82
C SER A 15 3.23 3.69 -13.40
N GLY A 16 4.36 3.11 -13.04
CA GLY A 16 5.65 3.78 -12.81
C GLY A 16 6.07 4.77 -13.89
N ASN A 17 5.77 4.54 -15.17
CA ASN A 17 6.07 5.48 -16.26
C ASN A 17 5.19 6.72 -16.19
N LYS A 18 3.90 6.57 -15.86
CA LYS A 18 3.04 7.72 -15.59
C LYS A 18 3.47 8.45 -14.32
N PHE A 19 3.99 7.71 -13.35
CA PHE A 19 4.51 8.25 -12.10
C PHE A 19 5.85 9.01 -12.26
N LEU A 20 6.83 8.45 -12.99
CA LEU A 20 8.20 8.95 -13.13
C LEU A 20 8.38 9.90 -14.33
N ARG A 21 7.72 9.62 -15.47
CA ARG A 21 7.89 10.38 -16.72
C ARG A 21 6.74 11.35 -17.01
N GLY A 22 5.56 11.12 -16.44
CA GLY A 22 4.37 11.95 -16.68
C GLY A 22 4.44 13.32 -16.03
N SER A 23 4.05 14.35 -16.79
CA SER A 23 3.75 15.71 -16.32
C SER A 23 2.76 15.78 -15.15
N ASP A 24 1.99 14.71 -14.93
CA ASP A 24 0.87 14.65 -14.00
C ASP A 24 1.30 14.55 -12.54
N PHE A 25 2.43 13.91 -12.22
CA PHE A 25 2.89 13.70 -10.83
C PHE A 25 4.20 14.42 -10.46
N ARG A 26 4.84 15.12 -11.40
CA ARG A 26 5.97 16.04 -11.10
C ARG A 26 5.56 17.18 -10.15
N ARG A 27 4.28 17.52 -10.10
CA ARG A 27 3.73 18.50 -9.16
C ARG A 27 3.49 17.80 -7.82
N LEU A 28 4.18 18.26 -6.76
CA LEU A 28 4.03 17.78 -5.37
C LEU A 28 2.55 17.61 -4.94
N GLY A 29 1.65 18.46 -5.46
CA GLY A 29 0.21 18.37 -5.20
C GLY A 29 -0.45 17.08 -5.72
N ALA A 30 -0.12 16.61 -6.91
CA ALA A 30 -0.74 15.41 -7.47
C ALA A 30 -0.27 14.12 -6.75
N TYR A 31 0.99 14.08 -6.33
CA TYR A 31 1.50 13.01 -5.47
C TYR A 31 0.78 12.96 -4.13
N LYS A 32 0.64 14.12 -3.48
CA LYS A 32 -0.07 14.27 -2.22
C LYS A 32 -1.53 13.82 -2.34
N SER A 33 -2.24 14.27 -3.38
CA SER A 33 -3.63 13.88 -3.62
C SER A 33 -3.80 12.38 -3.88
N LEU A 34 -2.88 11.75 -4.62
CA LEU A 34 -2.91 10.30 -4.84
C LEU A 34 -2.73 9.54 -3.53
N ARG A 35 -1.79 9.96 -2.69
CA ARG A 35 -1.59 9.36 -1.35
C ARG A 35 -2.81 9.55 -0.45
N GLU A 36 -3.41 10.73 -0.45
CA GLU A 36 -4.64 10.99 0.31
C GLU A 36 -5.77 10.07 -0.13
N GLN A 37 -5.95 9.85 -1.45
CA GLN A 37 -6.94 8.89 -1.97
C GLN A 37 -6.66 7.47 -1.49
N TRP A 38 -5.40 7.01 -1.51
CA TRP A 38 -5.02 5.70 -1.00
C TRP A 38 -5.25 5.57 0.51
N CYS A 39 -4.79 6.54 1.30
CA CYS A 39 -5.01 6.56 2.75
C CYS A 39 -6.49 6.50 3.09
N TRP A 40 -7.31 7.28 2.39
CA TRP A 40 -8.75 7.33 2.59
C TRP A 40 -9.41 6.01 2.21
N GLY A 41 -9.05 5.43 1.05
CA GLY A 41 -9.57 4.14 0.60
C GLY A 41 -9.24 3.00 1.57
N ILE A 42 -8.00 2.95 2.06
CA ILE A 42 -7.57 1.96 3.06
C ILE A 42 -8.31 2.18 4.39
N THR A 43 -8.40 3.42 4.85
CA THR A 43 -9.08 3.77 6.11
C THR A 43 -10.55 3.38 6.09
N ILE A 44 -11.25 3.63 4.99
CA ILE A 44 -12.66 3.24 4.82
C ILE A 44 -12.81 1.71 4.86
N LYS A 45 -11.94 0.99 4.15
CA LYS A 45 -12.02 -0.47 4.07
C LYS A 45 -11.70 -1.16 5.40
N LEU A 46 -10.76 -0.61 6.17
CA LEU A 46 -10.45 -1.12 7.50
C LEU A 46 -11.48 -0.71 8.55
N GLY A 47 -12.04 0.49 8.42
CA GLY A 47 -12.83 1.13 9.46
C GLY A 47 -11.97 1.72 10.59
N ALA A 48 -12.38 2.87 11.11
CA ALA A 48 -11.63 3.60 12.13
C ALA A 48 -11.28 2.77 13.39
N PRO A 49 -12.19 1.95 13.97
CA PRO A 49 -11.85 1.17 15.16
C PRO A 49 -10.80 0.09 14.94
N LYS A 50 -10.79 -0.54 13.75
CA LYS A 50 -9.80 -1.57 13.41
C LYS A 50 -8.44 -0.93 13.11
N LEU A 51 -8.45 0.18 12.37
CA LEU A 51 -7.26 0.98 12.08
C LEU A 51 -6.58 1.45 13.37
N HIS A 52 -7.32 2.02 14.32
CA HIS A 52 -6.75 2.54 15.56
C HIS A 52 -6.13 1.42 16.43
N ARG A 53 -6.79 0.26 16.51
CA ARG A 53 -6.26 -0.92 17.23
C ARG A 53 -4.96 -1.42 16.61
N LEU A 54 -4.92 -1.47 15.27
CA LEU A 54 -3.73 -1.90 14.56
C LEU A 54 -2.58 -0.91 14.72
N GLN A 55 -2.84 0.39 14.57
CA GLN A 55 -1.86 1.45 14.80
C GLN A 55 -1.25 1.39 16.19
N LYS A 56 -2.08 1.18 17.22
CA LYS A 56 -1.63 1.02 18.60
C LYS A 56 -0.71 -0.20 18.73
N TRP A 57 -1.16 -1.34 18.21
CA TRP A 57 -0.39 -2.59 18.28
C TRP A 57 0.96 -2.50 17.55
N VAL A 58 1.01 -1.93 16.34
CA VAL A 58 2.26 -1.72 15.58
C VAL A 58 3.20 -0.78 16.32
N ARG A 59 2.67 0.28 16.95
CA ARG A 59 3.48 1.22 17.73
C ARG A 59 4.10 0.57 18.97
N GLU A 60 3.34 -0.28 19.67
CA GLU A 60 3.77 -0.95 20.89
C GLU A 60 4.74 -2.11 20.62
N ASN A 61 4.43 -2.95 19.63
CA ASN A 61 5.17 -4.19 19.37
C ASN A 61 6.29 -4.01 18.35
N ARG A 62 6.22 -2.94 17.54
CA ARG A 62 7.15 -2.67 16.42
C ARG A 62 7.52 -3.92 15.62
N PRO A 63 6.54 -4.70 15.13
CA PRO A 63 6.81 -5.96 14.46
C PRO A 63 7.49 -5.74 13.10
N LYS A 64 8.25 -6.76 12.65
CA LYS A 64 8.56 -6.91 11.22
C LYS A 64 7.29 -7.39 10.51
N MET A 65 6.88 -6.72 9.44
CA MET A 65 5.65 -6.99 8.71
C MET A 65 5.96 -7.58 7.34
N ARG A 66 5.13 -8.52 6.89
CA ARG A 66 5.08 -9.01 5.51
C ARG A 66 3.96 -8.30 4.77
N VAL A 67 4.24 -7.85 3.54
CA VAL A 67 3.24 -7.26 2.66
C VAL A 67 3.25 -7.95 1.30
N GLN A 68 2.06 -8.27 0.79
CA GLN A 68 1.85 -8.73 -0.57
C GLN A 68 0.82 -7.83 -1.24
N PHE A 69 1.19 -7.24 -2.37
CA PHE A 69 0.27 -6.53 -3.24
C PHE A 69 -0.22 -7.45 -4.35
N THR A 70 -1.52 -7.41 -4.62
CA THR A 70 -2.12 -8.01 -5.82
C THR A 70 -2.90 -6.93 -6.55
N CYS A 71 -2.53 -6.66 -7.80
CA CYS A 71 -3.06 -5.57 -8.59
C CYS A 71 -3.94 -6.11 -9.71
N GLY A 72 -5.25 -5.93 -9.60
CA GLY A 72 -6.20 -6.16 -10.67
C GLY A 72 -6.15 -5.02 -11.67
N ARG A 73 -5.74 -5.30 -12.91
CA ARG A 73 -5.54 -4.29 -13.96
C ARG A 73 -6.19 -4.68 -15.26
N ARG A 74 -6.60 -3.69 -16.06
CA ARG A 74 -7.16 -3.92 -17.40
C ARG A 74 -6.11 -4.34 -18.44
N ARG A 75 -4.85 -3.93 -18.23
CA ARG A 75 -3.72 -4.22 -19.11
C ARG A 75 -2.53 -4.64 -18.26
N ARG A 76 -1.74 -5.58 -18.78
CA ARG A 76 -0.45 -5.94 -18.18
C ARG A 76 0.52 -4.78 -18.35
N ILE A 77 1.40 -4.64 -17.36
CA ILE A 77 2.52 -3.71 -17.40
C ILE A 77 3.76 -4.47 -16.93
N GLU A 78 4.93 -3.96 -17.27
CA GLU A 78 6.19 -4.53 -16.79
C GLU A 78 6.27 -4.47 -15.25
N GLN A 79 6.96 -5.46 -14.67
CA GLN A 79 7.06 -5.63 -13.23
C GLN A 79 7.64 -4.39 -12.54
N ASP A 80 8.79 -3.89 -13.02
CA ASP A 80 9.44 -2.68 -12.49
C ASP A 80 8.52 -1.46 -12.51
N ASN A 81 7.66 -1.40 -13.52
CA ASN A 81 6.69 -0.34 -13.71
C ASN A 81 5.53 -0.46 -12.71
N LEU A 82 5.12 -1.68 -12.37
CA LEU A 82 4.15 -1.96 -11.32
C LEU A 82 4.73 -1.61 -9.95
N ASP A 83 5.95 -2.04 -9.68
CA ASP A 83 6.69 -1.78 -8.44
C ASP A 83 6.87 -0.28 -8.18
N ALA A 84 7.31 0.47 -9.19
CA ALA A 84 7.42 1.93 -9.08
C ALA A 84 6.06 2.61 -8.83
N GLY A 85 4.98 2.07 -9.41
CA GLY A 85 3.62 2.54 -9.21
C GLY A 85 3.06 2.33 -7.81
N LEU A 86 3.55 1.31 -7.09
CA LEU A 86 3.12 0.97 -5.73
C LEU A 86 3.74 1.84 -4.64
N LYS A 87 4.78 2.61 -4.96
CA LYS A 87 5.47 3.48 -4.00
C LYS A 87 4.52 4.38 -3.18
N PRO A 88 3.53 5.08 -3.76
CA PRO A 88 2.57 5.88 -2.98
C PRO A 88 1.75 5.03 -2.00
N VAL A 89 1.45 3.78 -2.34
CA VAL A 89 0.68 2.87 -1.48
C VAL A 89 1.53 2.43 -0.30
N ARG A 90 2.80 2.04 -0.53
CA ARG A 90 3.77 1.70 0.53
C ARG A 90 3.95 2.86 1.51
N ASP A 91 4.13 4.06 0.97
CA ASP A 91 4.21 5.31 1.73
C ASP A 91 2.96 5.59 2.58
N CYS A 92 1.80 5.07 2.22
CA CYS A 92 0.57 5.17 3.02
C CYS A 92 0.53 4.15 4.16
N LEU A 93 1.22 3.01 4.05
CA LEU A 93 1.20 1.96 5.08
C LEU A 93 2.12 2.28 6.27
N VAL A 94 3.23 2.98 6.02
CA VAL A 94 4.23 3.30 7.06
C VAL A 94 3.70 4.21 8.16
N MET A 95 4.37 4.22 9.31
CA MET A 95 4.09 5.17 10.39
C MET A 95 4.22 6.62 9.92
N PRO A 96 3.39 7.55 10.42
CA PRO A 96 3.55 8.97 10.16
C PRO A 96 4.96 9.45 10.52
N LYS A 97 5.59 10.19 9.61
CA LYS A 97 6.89 10.86 9.83
C LYS A 97 6.74 12.36 9.59
N LYS A 98 7.69 13.18 10.06
CA LYS A 98 7.70 14.63 9.80
C LYS A 98 7.61 14.98 8.31
N SER A 99 8.27 14.20 7.44
CA SER A 99 8.21 14.36 5.99
C SER A 99 6.89 13.86 5.37
N HIS A 100 6.21 12.93 6.05
CA HIS A 100 5.06 12.18 5.54
C HIS A 100 4.01 11.96 6.64
N PRO A 101 3.23 13.00 6.98
CA PRO A 101 2.30 12.94 8.12
C PRO A 101 1.06 12.07 7.85
N SER A 102 0.79 11.71 6.59
CA SER A 102 -0.39 10.94 6.19
C SER A 102 -0.24 9.41 6.31
N GLY A 103 0.89 8.90 6.78
CA GLY A 103 1.11 7.47 6.97
C GLY A 103 0.08 6.86 7.92
N LEU A 104 -0.45 5.68 7.59
CA LEU A 104 -1.48 5.00 8.36
C LEU A 104 -0.90 4.20 9.53
N GLY A 105 0.41 3.99 9.61
CA GLY A 105 1.04 3.26 10.71
C GLY A 105 0.62 1.80 10.83
N LEU A 106 0.40 1.15 9.69
CA LEU A 106 0.14 -0.29 9.59
C LEU A 106 1.45 -1.11 9.55
N ILE A 107 2.55 -0.47 9.15
CA ILE A 107 3.90 -0.99 9.25
C ILE A 107 4.80 0.07 9.91
N VAL A 108 5.87 -0.36 10.57
CA VAL A 108 6.80 0.56 11.25
C VAL A 108 7.51 1.46 10.24
N ASP A 109 8.05 0.85 9.19
CA ASP A 109 8.89 1.47 8.18
C ASP A 109 8.90 0.60 6.92
N ASP A 110 9.32 1.15 5.78
CA ASP A 110 9.44 0.46 4.49
C ASP A 110 10.84 -0.14 4.24
N SER A 111 11.79 0.02 5.16
CA SER A 111 13.10 -0.65 5.08
C SER A 111 13.01 -2.15 5.34
N GLU A 112 13.97 -2.90 4.79
CA GLU A 112 14.08 -4.37 4.89
C GLU A 112 14.16 -4.90 6.34
N LYS A 113 14.56 -4.04 7.28
CA LYS A 113 14.53 -4.34 8.71
C LYS A 113 13.10 -4.60 9.21
N TRP A 114 12.14 -3.81 8.74
CA TRP A 114 10.76 -3.80 9.24
C TRP A 114 9.75 -4.34 8.24
N LEU A 115 10.13 -4.48 6.97
CA LEU A 115 9.24 -4.90 5.90
C LEU A 115 9.84 -6.06 5.09
N VAL A 116 9.06 -7.12 4.90
CA VAL A 116 9.27 -8.15 3.88
C VAL A 116 8.20 -7.94 2.82
N GLU A 117 8.57 -7.31 1.70
CA GLU A 117 7.67 -7.15 0.56
C GLU A 117 7.91 -8.27 -0.45
N ALA A 118 6.86 -9.04 -0.73
CA ALA A 118 6.89 -10.01 -1.82
C ALA A 118 6.67 -9.33 -3.18
N PRO A 119 7.21 -9.87 -4.29
CA PRO A 119 6.98 -9.31 -5.62
C PRO A 119 5.48 -9.10 -5.89
N PRO A 120 5.05 -7.91 -6.33
CA PRO A 120 3.63 -7.64 -6.51
C PRO A 120 3.05 -8.48 -7.63
N LYS A 121 1.89 -9.10 -7.35
CA LYS A 121 1.17 -9.94 -8.31
C LYS A 121 0.30 -9.06 -9.21
N GLN A 122 0.14 -9.49 -10.45
CA GLN A 122 -0.74 -8.82 -11.41
C GLN A 122 -1.80 -9.78 -11.93
N GLU A 123 -3.05 -9.34 -11.87
CA GLU A 123 -4.20 -10.06 -12.41
C GLU A 123 -4.90 -9.22 -13.47
N LEU A 124 -5.33 -9.84 -14.56
CA LEU A 124 -6.13 -9.17 -15.58
C LEU A 124 -7.59 -9.20 -15.17
N VAL A 125 -8.20 -8.02 -15.06
CA VAL A 125 -9.64 -7.92 -14.79
C VAL A 125 -10.44 -8.12 -16.07
N GLY A 126 -11.65 -8.65 -15.94
CA GLY A 126 -12.58 -8.85 -17.05
C GLY A 126 -12.91 -7.53 -17.77
N LYS A 127 -13.33 -7.64 -19.04
CA LYS A 127 -13.74 -6.50 -19.86
C LYS A 127 -14.87 -5.72 -19.15
N GLY A 128 -14.70 -4.41 -19.01
CA GLY A 128 -15.66 -3.52 -18.35
C GLY A 128 -15.47 -3.37 -16.83
N MET A 129 -14.70 -4.25 -16.17
CA MET A 129 -14.42 -4.14 -14.75
C MET A 129 -13.43 -2.99 -14.45
N ARG A 130 -13.53 -2.39 -13.27
CA ARG A 130 -12.55 -1.42 -12.77
C ARG A 130 -11.38 -2.17 -12.15
N GLY A 131 -10.16 -1.64 -12.30
CA GLY A 131 -9.00 -2.18 -11.62
C GLY A 131 -9.11 -2.00 -10.10
N TRP A 132 -8.37 -2.81 -9.37
CA TRP A 132 -8.40 -2.88 -7.91
C TRP A 132 -7.01 -3.25 -7.39
N THR A 133 -6.81 -3.04 -6.09
CA THR A 133 -5.56 -3.41 -5.42
C THR A 133 -5.88 -4.05 -4.08
N ARG A 134 -5.40 -5.28 -3.90
CA ARG A 134 -5.48 -6.02 -2.65
C ARG A 134 -4.13 -5.98 -1.96
N ILE A 135 -4.16 -5.59 -0.69
CA ILE A 135 -3.00 -5.47 0.18
C ILE A 135 -3.19 -6.50 1.29
N GLU A 136 -2.28 -7.47 1.35
CA GLU A 136 -2.25 -8.46 2.43
C GLU A 136 -1.09 -8.11 3.36
N ILE A 137 -1.38 -8.00 4.65
CA ILE A 137 -0.43 -7.57 5.67
C ILE A 137 -0.47 -8.56 6.83
N SER A 138 0.68 -9.06 7.25
CA SER A 138 0.80 -9.90 8.46
C SER A 138 2.11 -9.62 9.18
N PRO A 139 2.21 -9.85 10.49
CA PRO A 139 3.52 -9.96 11.12
C PRO A 139 4.30 -11.11 10.50
N VAL A 140 5.61 -10.96 10.44
CA VAL A 140 6.53 -12.07 10.26
C VAL A 140 6.68 -12.71 11.64
N GLU A 141 6.31 -13.98 11.78
CA GLU A 141 6.67 -14.73 12.99
C GLU A 141 8.20 -14.80 13.01
N GLU A 142 8.82 -14.17 14.00
CA GLU A 142 10.23 -14.44 14.30
C GLU A 142 10.28 -15.89 14.79
N GLU A 143 10.98 -16.76 14.05
CA GLU A 143 11.39 -18.07 14.57
C GLU A 143 12.13 -17.78 15.89
N LYS A 144 11.52 -18.17 17.01
CA LYS A 144 12.13 -18.12 18.33
C LYS A 144 13.17 -19.23 18.47
#